data_AF-A0AAE1II40-F1
#
_entry.id   AF-A0AAE1II40-F1
#
_cell.length_a   1.000
_cell.length_b   1.000
_cell.length_c   1.000
_cell.angle_alpha   90.00
_cell.angle_beta   90.00
_cell.angle_gamma   90.00
#
_symmetry.space_group_name_H-M   'P 1'
#
loop_
_entity.id
_entity.type
_entity.pdbx_description
1 polymer ?
#
loop_
_entity_poly.entity_id
_entity_poly.type
_entity_poly.pdbx_seq_one_letter_code
_entity_poly.pdbx_strand_id
1 'polypeptide(L)'
;MDTATCWMKLTHDDDMSSPPSTNSPSVSSSTGTDTRLSPDANERERSILKTYLLQNAPEYRHLVALRQKGWENKAGDVFFQKQRQQADHADEKTIKFFYKMMKGIASEMNQATGALRVYARWPGKPRMLDFCAAPGGFLESALKTNARAEATGFSLPPTQGGHEVIMRLGPNVAFKYADITMFAGDMGYTDIPPQDHPDAESFVLEPTIERERRFDLIFCDGQVLRTHARAAYREPWESRRLTATQLAIGLEHVSLGGTMVVLLHKLEAVDTVNLLYTFSRFSSIQLFKPRSAHAKRSSFYMVATNIKSDSPYVMEAIEYWKTLWRVLTFGSDEERSNKISEGHMDQQALVEQFGPDLVRLGKRIWEIQARALEKAPFMQAGQNEDPKTG
;
A
#
# COMPACT_ATOMS: atom_id res chain seq x y z
N MET A 1 -8.47 9.19 -10.12
CA MET A 1 -7.63 10.10 -9.32
C MET A 1 -6.31 9.41 -9.02
N ASP A 2 -5.26 9.64 -9.81
CA ASP A 2 -3.90 9.18 -9.51
C ASP A 2 -2.87 10.21 -9.99
N THR A 3 -2.19 10.86 -9.05
CA THR A 3 -1.14 11.87 -9.31
C THR A 3 0.04 11.66 -8.37
N ALA A 4 0.64 10.46 -8.45
CA ALA A 4 1.90 10.12 -7.79
C ALA A 4 3.07 9.86 -8.77
N THR A 5 2.86 10.09 -10.07
CA THR A 5 3.85 9.93 -11.14
C THR A 5 3.93 11.19 -12.01
N CYS A 6 4.55 12.26 -11.49
CA CYS A 6 4.84 13.47 -12.25
C CYS A 6 5.95 14.30 -11.58
N TRP A 7 6.99 14.80 -12.26
CA TRP A 7 7.73 14.28 -13.43
C TRP A 7 9.15 14.87 -13.34
N MET A 8 10.14 14.29 -14.02
CA MET A 8 11.41 15.00 -14.23
C MET A 8 11.20 16.18 -15.21
N LYS A 9 11.80 17.33 -14.91
CA LYS A 9 12.48 18.12 -15.92
C LYS A 9 13.86 18.53 -15.41
N LEU A 10 14.88 18.15 -16.17
CA LEU A 10 16.24 18.64 -16.02
C LEU A 10 16.31 20.06 -16.58
N THR A 11 16.96 20.97 -15.86
CA THR A 11 17.63 22.11 -16.49
C THR A 11 19.03 21.64 -16.91
N HIS A 12 19.45 21.99 -18.13
CA HIS A 12 20.79 21.73 -18.65
C HIS A 12 21.36 23.06 -19.12
N ASP A 13 22.41 23.48 -18.42
CA ASP A 13 23.38 24.50 -18.81
C ASP A 13 24.75 23.87 -18.39
N ASP A 14 25.83 23.89 -19.17
CA ASP A 14 25.98 24.36 -20.55
C ASP A 14 27.25 23.77 -21.24
N ASP A 15 27.39 24.06 -22.54
CA ASP A 15 28.64 24.30 -23.30
C ASP A 15 29.43 23.18 -24.05
N MET A 16 30.04 23.62 -25.17
CA MET A 16 31.10 23.06 -26.04
C MET A 16 30.94 21.68 -26.74
N SER A 17 30.36 21.66 -27.95
CA SER A 17 31.12 21.60 -29.24
C SER A 17 30.27 21.18 -30.46
N SER A 18 30.48 21.83 -31.62
CA SER A 18 29.59 21.80 -32.81
C SER A 18 29.71 20.60 -33.79
N PRO A 19 28.63 20.24 -34.52
CA PRO A 19 28.60 19.30 -35.68
C PRO A 19 28.60 20.05 -37.04
N PRO A 20 28.58 19.39 -38.23
CA PRO A 20 27.28 19.00 -38.86
C PRO A 20 27.27 17.80 -39.88
N SER A 21 26.12 17.13 -40.05
CA SER A 21 25.59 16.59 -41.33
C SER A 21 24.22 15.88 -41.13
N THR A 22 23.08 16.55 -41.30
CA THR A 22 22.26 16.65 -42.54
C THR A 22 21.53 15.37 -43.01
N ASN A 23 20.23 15.24 -42.71
CA ASN A 23 19.16 15.42 -43.71
C ASN A 23 17.71 15.39 -43.15
N SER A 24 16.82 16.04 -43.91
CA SER A 24 15.40 16.40 -43.69
C SER A 24 14.39 15.21 -43.74
N PRO A 25 13.06 15.36 -43.49
CA PRO A 25 12.28 16.60 -43.35
C PRO A 25 11.29 16.69 -42.15
N SER A 26 10.60 17.82 -42.05
CA SER A 26 9.68 18.23 -40.98
C SER A 26 8.18 18.04 -41.30
N VAL A 27 7.36 17.97 -40.26
CA VAL A 27 5.90 18.17 -40.32
C VAL A 27 5.47 19.18 -39.24
N SER A 28 4.39 19.91 -39.51
CA SER A 28 3.97 21.16 -38.86
C SER A 28 3.86 21.15 -37.32
N SER A 29 4.50 22.13 -36.68
CA SER A 29 4.12 22.62 -35.36
C SER A 29 2.77 23.37 -35.42
N SER A 30 1.80 22.98 -34.60
CA SER A 30 0.64 23.82 -34.27
C SER A 30 0.85 24.46 -32.90
N THR A 31 0.62 25.77 -32.80
CA THR A 31 0.86 26.55 -31.59
C THR A 31 -0.25 26.34 -30.55
N GLY A 32 0.14 26.27 -29.28
CA GLY A 32 -0.72 25.79 -28.20
C GLY A 32 -1.94 26.67 -27.92
N THR A 33 -3.09 26.02 -27.71
CA THR A 33 -4.21 26.59 -26.97
C THR A 33 -3.96 26.39 -25.48
N ASP A 34 -3.34 27.39 -24.85
CA ASP A 34 -2.85 27.37 -23.46
C ASP A 34 -4.00 27.31 -22.44
N THR A 35 -4.60 26.13 -22.32
CA THR A 35 -5.74 25.85 -21.44
C THR A 35 -5.24 25.62 -20.02
N ARG A 36 -4.82 26.71 -19.38
CA ARG A 36 -4.44 26.73 -17.96
C ARG A 36 -5.67 26.45 -17.10
N LEU A 37 -5.93 25.17 -16.83
CA LEU A 37 -6.75 24.78 -15.70
C LEU A 37 -6.02 25.20 -14.42
N SER A 38 -6.41 26.37 -13.90
CA SER A 38 -5.85 26.96 -12.70
C SER A 38 -6.00 26.00 -11.51
N PRO A 39 -4.99 25.88 -10.61
CA PRO A 39 -5.03 24.93 -9.49
C PRO A 39 -6.26 25.07 -8.58
N ASP A 40 -6.81 26.28 -8.44
CA ASP A 40 -7.73 26.64 -7.37
C ASP A 40 -9.22 26.39 -7.67
N ALA A 41 -9.54 25.83 -8.85
CA ALA A 41 -10.93 25.65 -9.28
C ALA A 41 -11.72 24.65 -8.40
N ASN A 42 -11.04 23.66 -7.79
CA ASN A 42 -11.68 22.54 -7.11
C ASN A 42 -11.27 22.32 -5.64
N GLU A 43 -10.71 23.33 -4.96
CA GLU A 43 -10.55 23.33 -3.49
C GLU A 43 -11.91 23.39 -2.73
N ARG A 44 -13.04 23.47 -3.45
CA ARG A 44 -14.35 23.79 -2.86
C ARG A 44 -15.09 22.61 -2.25
N GLU A 45 -14.79 21.37 -2.63
CA GLU A 45 -15.29 20.20 -1.89
C GLU A 45 -14.45 19.97 -0.62
N ARG A 46 -14.85 20.65 0.46
CA ARG A 46 -14.37 20.36 1.81
C ARG A 46 -14.84 18.96 2.21
N SER A 47 -13.99 17.95 1.98
CA SER A 47 -14.22 16.58 2.48
C SER A 47 -14.75 16.60 3.91
N ILE A 48 -15.96 16.05 4.08
CA ILE A 48 -16.68 16.03 5.36
C ILE A 48 -15.84 15.30 6.41
N LEU A 49 -15.24 14.17 6.00
CA LEU A 49 -14.26 13.41 6.78
C LEU A 49 -13.07 14.27 7.25
N LYS A 50 -12.43 15.04 6.35
CA LYS A 50 -11.31 15.92 6.70
C LYS A 50 -11.73 17.01 7.69
N THR A 51 -12.89 17.64 7.48
CA THR A 51 -13.46 18.65 8.39
C THR A 51 -13.73 18.06 9.77
N TYR A 52 -14.41 16.90 9.83
CA TYR A 52 -14.71 16.19 11.06
C TYR A 52 -13.44 15.81 11.83
N LEU A 53 -12.43 15.27 11.16
CA LEU A 53 -11.14 14.92 11.79
C LEU A 53 -10.38 16.15 12.30
N LEU A 54 -10.38 17.26 11.57
CA LEU A 54 -9.77 18.51 12.03
C LEU A 54 -10.48 19.08 13.27
N GLN A 55 -11.78 18.87 13.42
CA GLN A 55 -12.54 19.28 14.60
C GLN A 55 -12.31 18.33 15.80
N ASN A 56 -12.38 17.01 15.58
CA ASN A 56 -12.49 16.01 16.65
C ASN A 56 -11.18 15.29 17.03
N ALA A 57 -10.12 15.36 16.22
CA ALA A 57 -8.83 14.75 16.51
C ALA A 57 -7.71 15.80 16.61
N PRO A 58 -7.37 16.30 17.82
CA PRO A 58 -6.27 17.24 18.04
C PRO A 58 -4.92 16.73 17.50
N GLU A 59 -4.67 15.43 17.58
CA GLU A 59 -3.43 14.79 17.13
C GLU A 59 -3.33 14.74 15.61
N TYR A 60 -4.48 14.60 14.91
CA TYR A 60 -4.55 14.76 13.46
C TYR A 60 -4.34 16.22 13.05
N ARG A 61 -5.01 17.17 13.73
CA ARG A 61 -4.85 18.61 13.48
C ARG A 61 -3.39 19.05 13.59
N HIS A 62 -2.69 18.59 14.63
CA HIS A 62 -1.26 18.81 14.83
C HIS A 62 -0.40 18.19 13.72
N LEU A 63 -0.71 16.94 13.34
CA LEU A 63 -0.02 16.27 12.24
C LEU A 63 -0.22 16.99 10.89
N VAL A 64 -1.41 17.53 10.61
CA VAL A 64 -1.65 18.32 9.39
C VAL A 64 -0.76 19.56 9.36
N ALA A 65 -0.67 20.31 10.47
CA ALA A 65 0.22 21.47 10.56
C ALA A 65 1.71 21.12 10.39
N LEU A 66 2.16 19.97 10.93
CA LEU A 66 3.53 19.47 10.74
C LEU A 66 3.80 19.01 9.30
N ARG A 67 2.82 18.38 8.64
CA ARG A 67 2.94 17.96 7.24
C ARG A 67 3.00 19.17 6.30
N GLN A 68 2.22 20.22 6.56
CA GLN A 68 2.24 21.46 5.78
C GLN A 68 3.64 22.10 5.81
N LYS A 69 4.18 22.35 7.01
CA LYS A 69 5.56 22.84 7.22
C LYS A 69 6.64 21.95 6.59
N GLY A 70 6.40 20.64 6.51
CA GLY A 70 7.29 19.68 5.86
C GLY A 70 7.20 19.68 4.33
N TRP A 71 6.08 20.12 3.76
CA TRP A 71 5.85 20.26 2.32
C TRP A 71 6.37 21.60 1.78
N GLU A 72 6.30 22.65 2.59
CA GLU A 72 6.88 23.97 2.31
C GLU A 72 8.43 23.98 2.33
N ASN A 73 9.04 22.87 2.75
CA ASN A 73 10.47 22.75 3.02
C ASN A 73 11.17 21.79 2.04
N LYS A 74 11.89 22.37 1.07
CA LYS A 74 12.64 21.64 0.02
C LYS A 74 13.64 20.60 0.54
N ALA A 75 14.15 20.74 1.77
CA ALA A 75 15.04 19.73 2.37
C ALA A 75 14.28 18.43 2.72
N GLY A 76 12.95 18.51 2.93
CA GLY A 76 12.07 17.36 3.07
C GLY A 76 11.97 16.54 1.78
N ASP A 77 11.82 17.20 0.63
CA ASP A 77 11.79 16.55 -0.68
C ASP A 77 13.10 15.82 -0.99
N VAL A 78 14.25 16.49 -0.82
CA VAL A 78 15.57 15.89 -1.01
C VAL A 78 15.79 14.70 -0.08
N PHE A 79 15.38 14.81 1.19
CA PHE A 79 15.45 13.71 2.17
C PHE A 79 14.62 12.50 1.70
N PHE A 80 13.38 12.71 1.26
CA PHE A 80 12.51 11.62 0.81
C PHE A 80 12.87 11.09 -0.58
N GLN A 81 13.48 11.89 -1.45
CA GLN A 81 14.02 11.48 -2.76
C GLN A 81 15.21 10.54 -2.59
N LYS A 82 16.17 10.89 -1.72
CA LYS A 82 17.31 10.03 -1.40
C LYS A 82 16.87 8.67 -0.84
N GLN A 83 15.85 8.66 0.03
CA GLN A 83 15.25 7.41 0.51
C GLN A 83 14.55 6.59 -0.59
N ARG A 84 13.90 7.23 -1.58
CA ARG A 84 13.32 6.51 -2.73
C ARG A 84 14.42 5.86 -3.57
N GLN A 85 15.42 6.63 -3.98
CA GLN A 85 16.55 6.15 -4.79
C GLN A 85 17.28 4.96 -4.14
N GLN A 86 17.51 5.00 -2.82
CA GLN A 86 18.12 3.89 -2.08
C GLN A 86 17.25 2.62 -2.02
N ALA A 87 15.92 2.76 -2.05
CA ALA A 87 15.01 1.62 -2.10
C ALA A 87 14.81 1.06 -3.51
N ASP A 88 14.94 1.89 -4.55
CA ASP A 88 14.88 1.47 -5.95
C ASP A 88 16.15 0.69 -6.38
N HIS A 89 17.31 1.07 -5.86
CA HIS A 89 18.61 0.46 -6.19
C HIS A 89 19.15 -0.35 -5.00
N ALA A 90 18.28 -1.22 -4.45
CA ALA A 90 18.56 -1.97 -3.23
C ALA A 90 19.61 -3.06 -3.45
N ASP A 91 20.85 -2.80 -3.02
CA ASP A 91 21.93 -3.78 -2.98
C ASP A 91 21.71 -4.86 -1.89
N GLU A 92 22.56 -5.89 -1.87
CA GLU A 92 22.47 -6.99 -0.89
C GLU A 92 22.51 -6.48 0.57
N LYS A 93 23.24 -5.38 0.83
CA LYS A 93 23.30 -4.70 2.13
C LYS A 93 21.98 -4.01 2.47
N THR A 94 21.32 -3.39 1.51
CA THR A 94 20.00 -2.74 1.65
C THR A 94 18.89 -3.78 1.84
N ILE A 95 18.93 -4.91 1.12
CA ILE A 95 18.02 -6.05 1.33
C ILE A 95 18.21 -6.62 2.75
N LYS A 96 19.46 -6.82 3.20
CA LYS A 96 19.79 -7.20 4.59
C LYS A 96 19.34 -6.17 5.63
N PHE A 97 19.28 -4.88 5.29
CA PHE A 97 18.73 -3.83 6.15
C PHE A 97 17.20 -3.90 6.22
N PHE A 98 16.50 -3.99 5.08
CA PHE A 98 15.04 -4.15 5.03
C PHE A 98 14.57 -5.39 5.79
N TYR A 99 15.26 -6.52 5.64
CA TYR A 99 14.97 -7.75 6.38
C TYR A 99 15.04 -7.57 7.90
N LYS A 100 16.09 -6.89 8.40
CA LYS A 100 16.22 -6.54 9.83
C LYS A 100 15.14 -5.55 10.28
N MET A 101 14.81 -4.58 9.44
CA MET A 101 13.79 -3.56 9.70
C MET A 101 12.38 -4.18 9.83
N MET A 102 11.96 -5.02 8.87
CA MET A 102 10.70 -5.76 8.93
C MET A 102 10.59 -6.62 10.20
N LYS A 103 11.68 -7.31 10.59
CA LYS A 103 11.72 -8.10 11.83
C LYS A 103 11.58 -7.24 13.10
N GLY A 104 12.13 -6.02 13.08
CA GLY A 104 11.89 -5.02 14.12
C GLY A 104 10.43 -4.58 14.18
N ILE A 105 9.81 -4.27 13.03
CA ILE A 105 8.39 -3.90 12.92
C ILE A 105 7.50 -5.05 13.39
N ALA A 106 7.78 -6.28 12.98
CA ALA A 106 7.07 -7.50 13.39
C ALA A 106 7.12 -7.71 14.91
N SER A 107 8.29 -7.49 15.52
CA SER A 107 8.47 -7.57 16.97
C SER A 107 7.70 -6.45 17.71
N GLU A 108 7.80 -5.19 17.28
CA GLU A 108 7.03 -4.07 17.86
C GLU A 108 5.51 -4.32 17.73
N MET A 109 5.05 -4.82 16.58
CA MET A 109 3.64 -5.13 16.30
C MET A 109 3.13 -6.25 17.20
N ASN A 110 3.86 -7.36 17.31
CA ASN A 110 3.50 -8.50 18.15
C ASN A 110 3.46 -8.12 19.64
N GLN A 111 4.36 -7.26 20.08
CA GLN A 111 4.36 -6.72 21.46
C GLN A 111 3.15 -5.80 21.70
N ALA A 112 2.75 -5.00 20.71
CA ALA A 112 1.67 -4.02 20.85
C ALA A 112 0.26 -4.61 20.70
N THR A 113 0.07 -5.63 19.87
CA THR A 113 -1.25 -6.12 19.44
C THR A 113 -1.44 -7.63 19.58
N GLY A 114 -0.37 -8.41 19.76
CA GLY A 114 -0.40 -9.87 19.71
C GLY A 114 -0.52 -10.47 18.31
N ALA A 115 -0.47 -9.66 17.23
CA ALA A 115 -0.80 -10.06 15.85
C ALA A 115 -0.14 -11.35 15.34
N LEU A 116 1.06 -11.70 15.81
CA LEU A 116 1.78 -12.88 15.32
C LEU A 116 1.43 -14.17 16.08
N ARG A 117 0.57 -14.14 17.11
CA ARG A 117 0.24 -15.32 17.91
C ARG A 117 -1.00 -16.04 17.36
N VAL A 118 -0.79 -17.22 16.79
CA VAL A 118 -1.86 -18.06 16.22
C VAL A 118 -2.29 -19.12 17.22
N TYR A 119 -3.60 -19.18 17.48
CA TYR A 119 -4.23 -20.23 18.30
C TYR A 119 -4.90 -21.29 17.42
N ALA A 120 -4.09 -22.11 16.75
CA ALA A 120 -4.59 -23.23 15.96
C ALA A 120 -5.25 -24.29 16.87
N ARG A 121 -6.43 -24.80 16.48
CA ARG A 121 -7.10 -25.89 17.20
C ARG A 121 -6.34 -27.20 16.97
N TRP A 122 -5.85 -27.82 18.04
CA TRP A 122 -5.24 -29.16 17.99
C TRP A 122 -6.25 -30.19 17.41
N PRO A 123 -5.83 -31.13 16.54
CA PRO A 123 -4.45 -31.47 16.15
C PRO A 123 -3.84 -30.62 15.01
N GLY A 124 -4.51 -29.55 14.57
CA GLY A 124 -4.03 -28.66 13.51
C GLY A 124 -2.74 -27.91 13.83
N LYS A 125 -2.04 -27.49 12.77
CA LYS A 125 -0.88 -26.58 12.81
C LYS A 125 -1.32 -25.16 12.46
N PRO A 126 -0.69 -24.12 13.01
CA PRO A 126 -0.78 -22.75 12.48
C PRO A 126 -0.42 -22.70 10.99
N ARG A 127 -1.24 -22.04 10.17
CA ARG A 127 -0.97 -21.81 8.74
C ARG A 127 -0.89 -20.31 8.47
N MET A 128 0.13 -19.89 7.72
CA MET A 128 0.44 -18.48 7.42
C MET A 128 0.46 -18.23 5.90
N LEU A 129 -0.01 -17.06 5.48
CA LEU A 129 0.08 -16.58 4.10
C LEU A 129 0.74 -15.19 4.07
N ASP A 130 1.65 -14.96 3.14
CA ASP A 130 2.26 -13.64 2.92
C ASP A 130 2.34 -13.36 1.42
N PHE A 131 1.57 -12.35 0.97
CA PHE A 131 1.42 -12.06 -0.46
C PHE A 131 2.63 -11.33 -1.07
N CYS A 132 3.48 -10.71 -0.26
CA CYS A 132 4.64 -9.92 -0.70
C CYS A 132 5.80 -10.10 0.28
N ALA A 133 6.12 -11.37 0.57
CA ALA A 133 6.98 -11.76 1.66
C ALA A 133 8.38 -11.13 1.63
N ALA A 134 8.99 -10.99 0.44
CA ALA A 134 10.39 -10.60 0.27
C ALA A 134 10.74 -9.25 0.95
N PRO A 135 11.87 -9.15 1.69
CA PRO A 135 12.89 -10.17 1.93
C PRO A 135 12.58 -11.31 2.93
N GLY A 136 11.39 -11.34 3.54
CA GLY A 136 10.88 -12.42 4.38
C GLY A 136 10.73 -12.08 5.87
N GLY A 137 10.81 -10.80 6.24
CA GLY A 137 10.98 -10.41 7.64
C GLY A 137 9.75 -10.59 8.54
N PHE A 138 8.55 -10.40 8.00
CA PHE A 138 7.30 -10.68 8.73
C PHE A 138 7.09 -12.18 8.89
N LEU A 139 7.13 -12.92 7.79
CA LEU A 139 6.93 -14.37 7.76
C LEU A 139 7.94 -15.15 8.63
N GLU A 140 9.23 -14.80 8.61
CA GLU A 140 10.23 -15.43 9.51
C GLU A 140 9.95 -15.14 10.99
N SER A 141 9.42 -13.95 11.32
CA SER A 141 9.05 -13.57 12.69
C SER A 141 7.78 -14.29 13.17
N ALA A 142 6.81 -14.47 12.28
CA ALA A 142 5.59 -15.23 12.54
C ALA A 142 5.90 -16.72 12.75
N LEU A 143 6.70 -17.33 11.86
CA LEU A 143 7.15 -18.72 11.99
C LEU A 143 7.91 -18.97 13.31
N LYS A 144 8.73 -18.00 13.77
CA LYS A 144 9.42 -18.10 15.07
C LYS A 144 8.51 -17.91 16.29
N THR A 145 7.35 -17.26 16.10
CA THR A 145 6.35 -17.08 17.17
C THR A 145 5.49 -18.34 17.36
N ASN A 146 5.38 -19.22 16.36
CA ASN A 146 4.41 -20.32 16.35
C ASN A 146 5.07 -21.68 16.03
N ALA A 147 5.16 -22.54 17.03
CA ALA A 147 5.76 -23.86 16.87
C ALA A 147 5.02 -24.71 15.82
N ARG A 148 5.78 -25.38 14.95
CA ARG A 148 5.29 -26.26 13.86
C ARG A 148 4.41 -25.56 12.80
N ALA A 149 4.44 -24.23 12.73
CA ALA A 149 3.71 -23.47 11.73
C ALA A 149 4.13 -23.81 10.29
N GLU A 150 3.17 -23.80 9.37
CA GLU A 150 3.37 -23.86 7.92
C GLU A 150 3.15 -22.48 7.30
N ALA A 151 3.91 -22.15 6.26
CA ALA A 151 3.81 -20.89 5.55
C ALA A 151 3.70 -21.08 4.04
N THR A 152 2.85 -20.28 3.40
CA THR A 152 2.84 -20.02 1.96
C THR A 152 3.26 -18.58 1.74
N GLY A 153 4.19 -18.33 0.83
CA GLY A 153 4.66 -16.98 0.50
C GLY A 153 4.72 -16.72 -1.00
N PHE A 154 4.34 -15.50 -1.40
CA PHE A 154 4.50 -14.97 -2.75
C PHE A 154 5.33 -13.69 -2.72
N SER A 155 5.99 -13.35 -3.83
CA SER A 155 6.60 -12.03 -4.06
C SER A 155 6.84 -11.81 -5.55
N LEU A 156 6.84 -10.56 -5.99
CA LEU A 156 7.27 -10.21 -7.35
C LEU A 156 8.75 -10.65 -7.56
N PRO A 157 9.11 -11.32 -8.67
CA PRO A 157 10.48 -11.72 -8.93
C PRO A 157 11.43 -10.51 -9.09
N PRO A 158 12.71 -10.63 -8.69
CA PRO A 158 13.72 -9.59 -8.93
C PRO A 158 13.87 -9.18 -10.40
N THR A 159 13.65 -10.11 -11.34
CA THR A 159 13.66 -9.85 -12.80
C THR A 159 12.52 -8.94 -13.29
N GLN A 160 11.45 -8.79 -12.50
CA GLN A 160 10.37 -7.82 -12.71
C GLN A 160 10.50 -6.61 -11.77
N GLY A 161 11.70 -6.36 -11.23
CA GLY A 161 11.96 -5.24 -10.31
C GLY A 161 11.58 -5.50 -8.86
N GLY A 162 11.32 -6.76 -8.48
CA GLY A 162 11.07 -7.22 -7.11
C GLY A 162 12.30 -7.20 -6.20
N HIS A 163 12.20 -7.91 -5.07
CA HIS A 163 13.29 -8.07 -4.10
C HIS A 163 13.56 -9.55 -3.81
N GLU A 164 14.81 -9.89 -3.51
CA GLU A 164 15.19 -11.26 -3.15
C GLU A 164 14.67 -11.66 -1.76
N VAL A 165 14.14 -12.88 -1.65
CA VAL A 165 13.84 -13.52 -0.37
C VAL A 165 15.13 -14.01 0.27
N ILE A 166 15.48 -13.46 1.44
CA ILE A 166 16.66 -13.88 2.21
C ILE A 166 16.32 -14.51 3.57
N MET A 167 15.03 -14.80 3.83
CA MET A 167 14.65 -15.71 4.90
C MET A 167 14.92 -17.17 4.52
N ARG A 168 15.12 -18.03 5.52
CA ARG A 168 15.34 -19.46 5.27
C ARG A 168 14.04 -20.15 4.85
N LEU A 169 13.97 -20.57 3.59
CA LEU A 169 12.94 -21.49 3.10
C LEU A 169 13.19 -22.88 3.71
N GLY A 170 12.41 -23.23 4.72
CA GLY A 170 12.42 -24.54 5.37
C GLY A 170 11.41 -25.50 4.75
N PRO A 171 11.40 -26.80 5.13
CA PRO A 171 10.44 -27.79 4.61
C PRO A 171 8.98 -27.51 5.01
N ASN A 172 8.75 -26.53 5.89
CA ASN A 172 7.45 -26.00 6.29
C ASN A 172 7.08 -24.68 5.58
N VAL A 173 7.82 -24.29 4.53
CA VAL A 173 7.63 -23.04 3.79
C VAL A 173 7.49 -23.34 2.30
N ALA A 174 6.29 -23.19 1.75
CA ALA A 174 6.08 -23.08 0.31
C ALA A 174 6.32 -21.62 -0.11
N PHE A 175 7.14 -21.40 -1.15
CA PHE A 175 7.37 -20.07 -1.69
C PHE A 175 7.39 -20.08 -3.22
N LYS A 176 6.80 -19.07 -3.86
CA LYS A 176 6.78 -18.88 -5.32
C LYS A 176 6.98 -17.40 -5.66
N TYR A 177 7.93 -17.10 -6.54
CA TYR A 177 7.98 -15.78 -7.18
C TYR A 177 6.84 -15.67 -8.22
N ALA A 178 6.02 -14.63 -8.11
CA ALA A 178 4.89 -14.34 -9.00
C ALA A 178 4.41 -12.88 -8.83
N ASP A 179 3.91 -12.28 -9.92
CA ASP A 179 3.02 -11.13 -9.84
C ASP A 179 1.62 -11.62 -9.43
N ILE A 180 1.25 -11.41 -8.17
CA ILE A 180 -0.05 -11.84 -7.64
C ILE A 180 -1.23 -11.13 -8.34
N THR A 181 -1.01 -9.96 -8.96
CA THR A 181 -2.09 -9.25 -9.68
C THR A 181 -2.54 -9.96 -10.95
N MET A 182 -1.87 -11.06 -11.32
CA MET A 182 -2.20 -11.96 -12.42
C MET A 182 -2.91 -13.25 -11.97
N PHE A 183 -3.22 -13.42 -10.68
CA PHE A 183 -3.95 -14.58 -10.15
C PHE A 183 -5.45 -14.50 -10.48
N ALA A 184 -5.76 -14.48 -11.77
CA ALA A 184 -7.11 -14.33 -12.31
C ALA A 184 -8.08 -15.43 -11.81
N GLY A 185 -7.62 -16.68 -11.72
CA GLY A 185 -8.39 -17.81 -11.21
C GLY A 185 -8.79 -17.65 -9.74
N ASP A 186 -7.84 -17.26 -8.88
CA ASP A 186 -8.12 -16.93 -7.48
C ASP A 186 -9.08 -15.72 -7.39
N MET A 187 -8.92 -14.72 -8.28
CA MET A 187 -9.82 -13.57 -8.41
C MET A 187 -11.17 -13.87 -9.10
N GLY A 188 -11.49 -15.15 -9.37
CA GLY A 188 -12.78 -15.58 -9.91
C GLY A 188 -12.98 -15.32 -11.41
N TYR A 189 -11.94 -14.97 -12.14
CA TYR A 189 -11.96 -14.78 -13.59
C TYR A 189 -11.51 -16.06 -14.31
N THR A 190 -12.47 -16.79 -14.85
CA THR A 190 -12.27 -18.04 -15.61
C THR A 190 -12.49 -17.87 -17.11
N ASP A 191 -12.75 -16.65 -17.57
CA ASP A 191 -12.90 -16.33 -18.98
C ASP A 191 -11.53 -16.38 -19.69
N ILE A 192 -11.49 -16.65 -20.99
CA ILE A 192 -10.25 -16.52 -21.77
C ILE A 192 -9.96 -15.01 -21.93
N PRO A 193 -8.77 -14.51 -21.57
CA PRO A 193 -8.40 -13.12 -21.76
C PRO A 193 -8.50 -12.68 -23.23
N PRO A 194 -8.86 -11.42 -23.54
CA PRO A 194 -8.86 -10.92 -24.91
C PRO A 194 -7.47 -11.07 -25.55
N GLN A 195 -7.40 -11.54 -26.80
CA GLN A 195 -6.13 -11.84 -27.48
C GLN A 195 -5.28 -10.58 -27.76
N ASP A 196 -5.89 -9.41 -27.78
CA ASP A 196 -5.29 -8.09 -27.91
C ASP A 196 -4.86 -7.46 -26.57
N HIS A 197 -5.17 -8.10 -25.44
CA HIS A 197 -4.81 -7.60 -24.12
C HIS A 197 -3.29 -7.76 -23.84
N PRO A 198 -2.54 -6.70 -23.48
CA PRO A 198 -1.07 -6.76 -23.41
C PRO A 198 -0.47 -7.80 -22.45
N ASP A 199 -1.20 -8.15 -21.39
CA ASP A 199 -0.81 -9.16 -20.38
C ASP A 199 -1.58 -10.50 -20.56
N ALA A 200 -2.17 -10.79 -21.74
CA ALA A 200 -3.04 -11.96 -21.95
C ALA A 200 -2.41 -13.31 -21.55
N GLU A 201 -1.15 -13.55 -21.93
CA GLU A 201 -0.40 -14.77 -21.58
C GLU A 201 0.10 -14.78 -20.12
N SER A 202 0.08 -13.63 -19.44
CA SER A 202 0.55 -13.49 -18.05
C SER A 202 -0.48 -13.98 -17.02
N PHE A 203 -1.77 -14.10 -17.37
CA PHE A 203 -2.83 -14.44 -16.44
C PHE A 203 -2.84 -15.92 -16.04
N VAL A 204 -2.86 -16.16 -14.73
CA VAL A 204 -3.00 -17.49 -14.13
C VAL A 204 -4.49 -17.75 -13.90
N LEU A 205 -5.13 -18.48 -14.83
CA LEU A 205 -6.58 -18.79 -14.80
C LEU A 205 -6.95 -19.91 -13.83
N GLU A 206 -6.00 -20.77 -13.45
CA GLU A 206 -6.20 -21.78 -12.40
C GLU A 206 -5.88 -21.18 -11.01
N PRO A 207 -6.70 -21.43 -9.98
CA PRO A 207 -6.42 -20.95 -8.62
C PRO A 207 -5.05 -21.42 -8.10
N THR A 208 -4.21 -20.47 -7.70
CA THR A 208 -2.88 -20.69 -7.14
C THR A 208 -2.95 -21.17 -5.68
N ILE A 209 -4.07 -20.94 -4.99
CA ILE A 209 -4.35 -21.46 -3.64
C ILE A 209 -5.50 -22.48 -3.70
N GLU A 210 -5.32 -23.64 -3.06
CA GLU A 210 -6.38 -24.68 -2.95
C GLU A 210 -7.63 -24.07 -2.29
N ARG A 211 -8.82 -24.24 -2.88
CA ARG A 211 -10.07 -23.56 -2.45
C ARG A 211 -10.43 -23.80 -0.99
N GLU A 212 -10.03 -24.95 -0.44
CA GLU A 212 -10.27 -25.39 0.94
C GLU A 212 -9.10 -25.03 1.90
N ARG A 213 -7.98 -24.52 1.38
CA ARG A 213 -6.85 -24.02 2.20
C ARG A 213 -7.34 -22.83 3.02
N ARG A 214 -7.03 -22.83 4.32
CA ARG A 214 -7.27 -21.69 5.21
C ARG A 214 -6.00 -21.34 5.98
N PHE A 215 -5.81 -20.05 6.27
CA PHE A 215 -4.67 -19.51 6.98
C PHE A 215 -5.14 -18.71 8.19
N ASP A 216 -4.44 -18.88 9.31
CA ASP A 216 -4.82 -18.29 10.60
C ASP A 216 -4.20 -16.90 10.81
N LEU A 217 -3.15 -16.60 10.04
CA LEU A 217 -2.48 -15.30 9.96
C LEU A 217 -2.09 -15.00 8.50
N ILE A 218 -2.50 -13.84 7.99
CA ILE A 218 -2.25 -13.41 6.62
C ILE A 218 -1.61 -12.01 6.61
N PHE A 219 -0.57 -11.83 5.80
CA PHE A 219 0.08 -10.53 5.56
C PHE A 219 -0.29 -9.97 4.18
N CYS A 220 -0.78 -8.72 4.21
CA CYS A 220 -1.08 -7.89 3.05
C CYS A 220 -0.21 -6.61 3.13
N ASP A 221 1.12 -6.79 3.10
CA ASP A 221 2.14 -5.71 3.16
C ASP A 221 2.58 -5.22 1.77
N GLY A 222 2.00 -5.78 0.69
CA GLY A 222 2.42 -5.56 -0.68
C GLY A 222 2.26 -4.12 -1.17
N GLN A 223 3.35 -3.54 -1.66
CA GLN A 223 3.41 -2.23 -2.29
C GLN A 223 3.82 -2.31 -3.76
N VAL A 224 3.29 -1.41 -4.58
CA VAL A 224 3.76 -1.25 -5.97
C VAL A 224 5.15 -0.63 -5.97
N LEU A 225 6.13 -1.38 -6.52
CA LEU A 225 7.50 -0.91 -6.67
C LEU A 225 7.64 -0.02 -7.92
N ARG A 226 8.51 0.98 -7.86
CA ARG A 226 8.76 1.91 -8.99
C ARG A 226 9.68 1.29 -10.04
N THR A 227 10.45 0.28 -9.64
CA THR A 227 11.27 -0.61 -10.47
C THR A 227 10.46 -1.63 -11.28
N HIS A 228 9.20 -1.89 -10.91
CA HIS A 228 8.35 -2.84 -11.63
C HIS A 228 7.85 -2.22 -12.95
N ALA A 229 8.42 -2.66 -14.07
CA ALA A 229 7.93 -2.32 -15.40
C ALA A 229 6.54 -2.93 -15.63
N ARG A 230 5.59 -2.14 -16.12
CA ARG A 230 4.18 -2.53 -16.30
C ARG A 230 3.66 -2.06 -17.66
N ALA A 231 2.66 -2.74 -18.19
CA ALA A 231 1.90 -2.26 -19.34
C ALA A 231 1.08 -1.00 -18.95
N ALA A 232 0.95 -0.05 -19.90
CA ALA A 232 0.37 1.27 -19.63
C ALA A 232 -1.08 1.23 -19.11
N TYR A 233 -1.89 0.26 -19.56
CA TYR A 233 -3.30 0.14 -19.19
C TYR A 233 -3.53 -0.04 -17.67
N ARG A 234 -2.59 -0.69 -16.97
CA ARG A 234 -2.67 -1.00 -15.53
C ARG A 234 -1.88 -0.06 -14.64
N GLU A 235 -0.91 0.70 -15.18
CA GLU A 235 -0.01 1.49 -14.33
C GLU A 235 -0.70 2.46 -13.35
N PRO A 236 -1.72 3.25 -13.74
CA PRO A 236 -2.42 4.12 -12.79
C PRO A 236 -3.16 3.34 -11.70
N TRP A 237 -3.70 2.18 -12.08
CA TRP A 237 -4.64 1.39 -11.26
C TRP A 237 -3.95 0.33 -10.40
N GLU A 238 -2.67 0.04 -10.65
CA GLU A 238 -1.93 -1.09 -10.09
C GLU A 238 -1.96 -1.11 -8.56
N SER A 239 -1.90 0.04 -7.91
CA SER A 239 -1.99 0.17 -6.45
C SER A 239 -3.30 -0.39 -5.89
N ARG A 240 -4.42 -0.16 -6.60
CA ARG A 240 -5.75 -0.68 -6.28
C ARG A 240 -5.91 -2.13 -6.73
N ARG A 241 -5.35 -2.54 -7.89
CA ARG A 241 -5.31 -3.96 -8.33
C ARG A 241 -4.60 -4.83 -7.29
N LEU A 242 -3.41 -4.42 -6.84
CA LEU A 242 -2.61 -5.11 -5.83
C LEU A 242 -3.28 -5.13 -4.44
N THR A 243 -3.95 -4.04 -4.06
CA THR A 243 -4.73 -3.98 -2.81
C THR A 243 -5.93 -4.92 -2.85
N ALA A 244 -6.75 -4.85 -3.92
CA ALA A 244 -7.92 -5.71 -4.10
C ALA A 244 -7.54 -7.20 -4.12
N THR A 245 -6.46 -7.56 -4.82
CA THR A 245 -5.92 -8.93 -4.86
C THR A 245 -5.61 -9.47 -3.46
N GLN A 246 -4.83 -8.72 -2.67
CA GLN A 246 -4.42 -9.14 -1.32
C GLN A 246 -5.61 -9.23 -0.35
N LEU A 247 -6.64 -8.40 -0.52
CA LEU A 247 -7.82 -8.38 0.36
C LEU A 247 -8.82 -9.48 0.00
N ALA A 248 -9.13 -9.68 -1.29
CA ALA A 248 -10.05 -10.72 -1.74
C ALA A 248 -9.53 -12.13 -1.40
N ILE A 249 -8.35 -12.49 -1.92
CA ILE A 249 -7.75 -13.82 -1.67
C ILE A 249 -7.42 -13.98 -0.18
N GLY A 250 -7.03 -12.89 0.49
CA GLY A 250 -6.79 -12.90 1.94
C GLY A 250 -8.03 -13.29 2.74
N LEU A 251 -9.18 -12.66 2.50
CA LEU A 251 -10.42 -12.96 3.22
C LEU A 251 -11.06 -14.30 2.83
N GLU A 252 -10.98 -14.67 1.55
CA GLU A 252 -11.48 -15.97 1.06
C GLU A 252 -10.76 -17.15 1.74
N HIS A 253 -9.46 -16.98 2.01
CA HIS A 253 -8.63 -18.00 2.63
C HIS A 253 -8.34 -17.77 4.13
N VAL A 254 -8.97 -16.82 4.84
CA VAL A 254 -8.75 -16.66 6.29
C VAL A 254 -9.59 -17.64 7.12
N SER A 255 -8.94 -18.33 8.07
CA SER A 255 -9.61 -19.19 9.05
C SER A 255 -10.63 -18.41 9.87
N LEU A 256 -11.73 -19.05 10.27
CA LEU A 256 -12.71 -18.45 11.20
C LEU A 256 -12.03 -18.10 12.54
N GLY A 257 -12.07 -16.83 12.91
CA GLY A 257 -11.37 -16.28 14.08
C GLY A 257 -9.93 -15.85 13.81
N GLY A 258 -9.42 -16.01 12.59
CA GLY A 258 -8.05 -15.68 12.19
C GLY A 258 -7.74 -14.19 12.13
N THR A 259 -6.51 -13.89 11.69
CA THR A 259 -5.91 -12.55 11.70
C THR A 259 -5.42 -12.13 10.31
N MET A 260 -5.68 -10.88 9.92
CA MET A 260 -5.06 -10.21 8.77
C MET A 260 -4.27 -8.99 9.23
N VAL A 261 -3.04 -8.85 8.73
CA VAL A 261 -2.16 -7.70 8.93
C VAL A 261 -2.03 -6.98 7.60
N VAL A 262 -2.64 -5.80 7.49
CA VAL A 262 -2.75 -5.05 6.23
C VAL A 262 -1.98 -3.73 6.33
N LEU A 263 -1.06 -3.49 5.40
CA LEU A 263 -0.38 -2.20 5.26
C LEU A 263 -1.33 -1.16 4.66
N LEU A 264 -1.46 -0.02 5.34
CA LEU A 264 -2.32 1.09 4.94
C LEU A 264 -1.53 2.41 4.97
N HIS A 265 -2.04 3.40 4.24
CA HIS A 265 -1.44 4.73 4.14
C HIS A 265 -2.50 5.80 4.32
N LYS A 266 -2.11 6.94 4.90
CA LYS A 266 -2.99 8.12 5.07
C LYS A 266 -4.31 7.72 5.74
N LEU A 267 -4.30 7.53 7.06
CA LEU A 267 -5.50 7.12 7.82
C LEU A 267 -6.70 8.05 7.60
N GLU A 268 -6.43 9.31 7.25
CA GLU A 268 -7.40 10.34 6.86
C GLU A 268 -7.99 10.23 5.44
N ALA A 269 -7.58 9.26 4.61
CA ALA A 269 -8.07 9.09 3.24
C ALA A 269 -9.37 8.29 3.18
N VAL A 270 -10.29 8.68 2.29
CA VAL A 270 -11.63 8.09 2.18
C VAL A 270 -11.58 6.59 1.89
N ASP A 271 -10.74 6.15 0.94
CA ASP A 271 -10.49 4.75 0.59
C ASP A 271 -10.07 3.93 1.84
N THR A 272 -9.15 4.50 2.64
CA THR A 272 -8.59 3.88 3.85
C THR A 272 -9.62 3.80 4.98
N VAL A 273 -10.45 4.84 5.17
CA VAL A 273 -11.50 4.83 6.21
C VAL A 273 -12.62 3.87 5.84
N ASN A 274 -13.02 3.80 4.57
CA ASN A 274 -13.99 2.79 4.09
C ASN A 274 -13.48 1.38 4.34
N LEU A 275 -12.20 1.08 4.05
CA LEU A 275 -11.59 -0.22 4.35
C LEU A 275 -11.66 -0.55 5.85
N LEU A 276 -11.30 0.38 6.73
CA LEU A 276 -11.37 0.17 8.19
C LEU A 276 -12.81 -0.05 8.68
N TYR A 277 -13.77 0.72 8.18
CA TYR A 277 -15.19 0.53 8.48
C TYR A 277 -15.67 -0.85 8.01
N THR A 278 -15.39 -1.24 6.77
CA THR A 278 -15.73 -2.56 6.21
C THR A 278 -15.20 -3.69 7.07
N PHE A 279 -13.90 -3.66 7.44
CA PHE A 279 -13.32 -4.67 8.33
C PHE A 279 -13.92 -4.65 9.75
N SER A 280 -14.35 -3.50 10.27
CA SER A 280 -15.01 -3.41 11.59
C SER A 280 -16.35 -4.18 11.66
N ARG A 281 -17.05 -4.36 10.52
CA ARG A 281 -18.33 -5.08 10.45
C ARG A 281 -18.19 -6.59 10.67
N PHE A 282 -16.98 -7.14 10.51
CA PHE A 282 -16.73 -8.59 10.60
C PHE A 282 -15.46 -8.99 11.37
N SER A 283 -14.73 -8.04 11.97
CA SER A 283 -13.48 -8.30 12.70
C SER A 283 -13.22 -7.30 13.83
N SER A 284 -12.39 -7.69 14.79
CA SER A 284 -11.89 -6.81 15.85
C SER A 284 -10.60 -6.14 15.37
N ILE A 285 -10.69 -4.86 15.00
CA ILE A 285 -9.58 -4.09 14.43
C ILE A 285 -8.75 -3.33 15.48
N GLN A 286 -7.44 -3.35 15.30
CA GLN A 286 -6.47 -2.49 15.99
C GLN A 286 -5.59 -1.80 14.94
N LEU A 287 -5.15 -0.56 15.20
CA LEU A 287 -4.17 0.11 14.34
C LEU A 287 -2.80 0.15 15.02
N PHE A 288 -1.75 -0.21 14.28
CA PHE A 288 -0.38 -0.21 14.73
C PHE A 288 0.50 0.67 13.84
N LYS A 289 1.35 1.51 14.45
CA LYS A 289 2.39 2.26 13.74
C LYS A 289 3.75 2.00 14.39
N PRO A 290 4.75 1.48 13.64
CA PRO A 290 6.09 1.28 14.18
C PRO A 290 6.75 2.60 14.56
N ARG A 291 7.58 2.55 15.61
CA ARG A 291 8.26 3.71 16.19
C ARG A 291 9.70 3.84 15.70
N SER A 292 10.40 2.72 15.54
CA SER A 292 11.78 2.70 15.03
C SER A 292 11.86 2.91 13.51
N ALA A 293 10.96 2.28 12.77
CA ALA A 293 10.94 2.26 11.30
C ALA A 293 9.70 2.97 10.73
N HIS A 294 9.82 3.59 9.55
CA HIS A 294 8.74 4.30 8.82
C HIS A 294 7.93 5.37 9.60
N ALA A 295 8.26 5.69 10.84
CA ALA A 295 7.45 6.55 11.70
C ALA A 295 7.09 7.92 11.08
N LYS A 296 8.00 8.52 10.29
CA LYS A 296 7.80 9.79 9.54
C LYS A 296 6.82 9.67 8.36
N ARG A 297 6.72 8.49 7.74
CA ARG A 297 5.86 8.22 6.57
C ARG A 297 4.39 8.12 7.00
N SER A 298 3.47 8.21 6.05
CA SER A 298 2.03 8.03 6.26
C SER A 298 1.59 6.57 6.44
N SER A 299 2.51 5.60 6.39
CA SER A 299 2.22 4.16 6.53
C SER A 299 1.93 3.74 7.97
N PHE A 300 1.03 2.79 8.12
CA PHE A 300 0.65 2.12 9.36
C PHE A 300 0.02 0.76 9.00
N TYR A 301 -0.25 -0.08 10.00
CA TYR A 301 -0.89 -1.37 9.83
C TYR A 301 -2.27 -1.39 10.46
N MET A 302 -3.26 -1.94 9.75
CA MET A 302 -4.43 -2.53 10.40
C MET A 302 -4.07 -3.95 10.81
N VAL A 303 -4.41 -4.31 12.05
CA VAL A 303 -4.42 -5.68 12.56
C VAL A 303 -5.88 -6.04 12.80
N ALA A 304 -6.48 -6.75 11.84
CA ALA A 304 -7.84 -7.28 11.94
C ALA A 304 -7.77 -8.68 12.54
N THR A 305 -8.48 -8.93 13.64
CA THR A 305 -8.46 -10.21 14.38
C THR A 305 -9.87 -10.75 14.56
N ASN A 306 -10.01 -12.03 14.94
CA ASN A 306 -11.32 -12.64 15.23
C ASN A 306 -12.27 -12.58 14.01
N ILE A 307 -11.71 -12.65 12.78
CA ILE A 307 -12.45 -12.45 11.53
C ILE A 307 -13.55 -13.50 11.37
N LYS A 308 -14.76 -13.04 11.07
CA LYS A 308 -15.93 -13.87 10.78
C LYS A 308 -16.00 -14.18 9.29
N SER A 309 -15.14 -15.09 8.81
CA SER A 309 -15.08 -15.45 7.38
C SER A 309 -16.29 -16.23 6.85
N ASP A 310 -17.23 -16.56 7.74
CA ASP A 310 -18.59 -17.05 7.48
C ASP A 310 -19.65 -15.93 7.40
N SER A 311 -19.28 -14.67 7.65
CA SER A 311 -20.19 -13.52 7.63
C SER A 311 -20.59 -13.10 6.21
N PRO A 312 -21.86 -12.71 5.97
CA PRO A 312 -22.26 -12.11 4.70
C PRO A 312 -21.46 -10.85 4.35
N TYR A 313 -20.98 -10.10 5.35
CA TYR A 313 -20.14 -8.90 5.11
C TYR A 313 -18.73 -9.24 4.61
N VAL A 314 -18.23 -10.46 4.85
CA VAL A 314 -16.99 -10.93 4.24
C VAL A 314 -17.22 -11.34 2.79
N MET A 315 -18.32 -12.03 2.50
CA MET A 315 -18.69 -12.38 1.11
C MET A 315 -18.95 -11.14 0.26
N GLU A 316 -19.72 -10.17 0.77
CA GLU A 316 -19.95 -8.84 0.17
C GLU A 316 -18.63 -8.14 -0.19
N ALA A 317 -17.66 -8.15 0.73
CA ALA A 317 -16.40 -7.46 0.55
C ALA A 317 -15.44 -8.20 -0.40
N ILE A 318 -15.36 -9.53 -0.34
CA ILE A 318 -14.60 -10.35 -1.30
C ILE A 318 -15.11 -10.10 -2.73
N GLU A 319 -16.43 -10.15 -2.94
CA GLU A 319 -17.03 -9.91 -4.26
C GLU A 319 -16.74 -8.49 -4.75
N TYR A 320 -16.88 -7.48 -3.88
CA TYR A 320 -16.50 -6.11 -4.24
C TYR A 320 -15.04 -6.02 -4.73
N TRP A 321 -14.08 -6.65 -4.03
CA TRP A 321 -12.67 -6.61 -4.44
C TRP A 321 -12.34 -7.46 -5.68
N LYS A 322 -13.01 -8.60 -5.89
CA LYS A 322 -12.89 -9.39 -7.13
C LYS A 322 -13.42 -8.61 -8.33
N THR A 323 -14.63 -8.05 -8.22
CA THR A 323 -15.21 -7.18 -9.24
C THR A 323 -14.36 -5.91 -9.47
N LEU A 324 -13.82 -5.26 -8.42
CA LEU A 324 -12.92 -4.11 -8.58
C LEU A 324 -11.65 -4.48 -9.35
N TRP A 325 -11.00 -5.61 -9.05
CA TRP A 325 -9.85 -6.08 -9.82
C TRP A 325 -10.20 -6.37 -11.27
N ARG A 326 -11.37 -6.99 -11.54
CA ARG A 326 -11.85 -7.28 -12.90
C ARG A 326 -12.03 -5.99 -13.71
N VAL A 327 -12.71 -4.98 -13.15
CA VAL A 327 -12.95 -3.69 -13.82
C VAL A 327 -11.65 -2.89 -14.01
N LEU A 328 -10.79 -2.81 -13.00
CA LEU A 328 -9.51 -2.10 -13.13
C LEU A 328 -8.58 -2.75 -14.16
N THR A 329 -8.66 -4.06 -14.35
CA THR A 329 -7.91 -4.78 -15.37
C THR A 329 -8.55 -4.59 -16.76
N PHE A 330 -9.80 -5.03 -16.95
CA PHE A 330 -10.41 -5.20 -18.28
C PHE A 330 -11.41 -4.12 -18.72
N GLY A 331 -11.87 -3.26 -17.82
CA GLY A 331 -12.91 -2.26 -18.13
C GLY A 331 -12.41 -1.05 -18.92
N SER A 332 -13.36 -0.21 -19.36
CA SER A 332 -13.10 1.14 -19.86
C SER A 332 -12.77 2.13 -18.74
N ASP A 333 -12.19 3.29 -19.06
CA ASP A 333 -11.86 4.30 -18.05
C ASP A 333 -13.10 4.93 -17.39
N GLU A 334 -14.27 4.87 -18.03
CA GLU A 334 -15.56 5.22 -17.42
C GLU A 334 -15.95 4.19 -16.35
N GLU A 335 -15.96 2.89 -16.70
CA GLU A 335 -16.25 1.81 -15.74
C GLU A 335 -15.27 1.82 -14.56
N ARG A 336 -13.96 2.05 -14.81
CA ARG A 336 -12.95 2.22 -13.76
C ARG A 336 -13.27 3.39 -12.84
N SER A 337 -13.64 4.54 -13.39
CA SER A 337 -13.97 5.74 -12.62
C SER A 337 -15.25 5.58 -11.79
N ASN A 338 -16.26 4.92 -12.37
CA ASN A 338 -17.51 4.60 -11.70
C ASN A 338 -17.29 3.58 -10.56
N LYS A 339 -16.55 2.49 -10.81
CA LYS A 339 -16.29 1.43 -9.81
C LYS A 339 -15.45 1.92 -8.61
N ILE A 340 -14.53 2.86 -8.83
CA ILE A 340 -13.81 3.55 -7.74
C ILE A 340 -14.76 4.42 -6.92
N SER A 341 -15.74 5.08 -7.56
CA SER A 341 -16.71 5.96 -6.89
C SER A 341 -17.75 5.16 -6.10
N GLU A 342 -18.25 4.04 -6.64
CA GLU A 342 -19.13 3.08 -5.97
C GLU A 342 -18.54 2.49 -4.68
N GLY A 343 -17.20 2.41 -4.59
CA GLY A 343 -16.49 1.82 -3.46
C GLY A 343 -16.53 2.63 -2.16
N HIS A 344 -17.12 3.82 -2.19
CA HIS A 344 -17.14 4.73 -1.06
C HIS A 344 -18.56 4.88 -0.48
N MET A 345 -18.71 4.56 0.80
CA MET A 345 -19.81 5.10 1.59
C MET A 345 -19.75 6.63 1.55
N ASP A 346 -20.92 7.26 1.45
CA ASP A 346 -21.06 8.70 1.60
C ASP A 346 -20.31 9.22 2.85
N GLN A 347 -19.63 10.36 2.71
CA GLN A 347 -18.74 10.86 3.77
C GLN A 347 -19.51 11.36 5.00
N GLN A 348 -20.78 11.76 4.87
CA GLN A 348 -21.60 12.10 6.03
C GLN A 348 -21.99 10.83 6.79
N ALA A 349 -22.56 9.84 6.10
CA ALA A 349 -22.92 8.54 6.68
C ALA A 349 -21.72 7.80 7.31
N LEU A 350 -20.54 7.87 6.68
CA LEU A 350 -19.30 7.27 7.18
C LEU A 350 -18.77 7.98 8.44
N VAL A 351 -18.91 9.32 8.51
CA VAL A 351 -18.56 10.09 9.71
C VAL A 351 -19.54 9.81 10.85
N GLU A 352 -20.84 9.71 10.57
CA GLU A 352 -21.86 9.41 11.57
C GLU A 352 -21.71 7.99 12.15
N GLN A 353 -21.45 6.99 11.31
CA GLN A 353 -21.33 5.59 11.75
C GLN A 353 -19.96 5.23 12.33
N PHE A 354 -18.86 5.87 11.88
CA PHE A 354 -17.50 5.42 12.20
C PHE A 354 -16.56 6.53 12.66
N GLY A 355 -16.95 7.81 12.58
CA GLY A 355 -16.13 8.94 12.98
C GLY A 355 -15.54 8.86 14.40
N PRO A 356 -16.33 8.54 15.45
CA PRO A 356 -15.80 8.41 16.82
C PRO A 356 -14.77 7.29 16.96
N ASP A 357 -15.00 6.14 16.32
CA ASP A 357 -14.07 5.02 16.33
C ASP A 357 -12.80 5.30 15.52
N LEU A 358 -12.91 5.98 14.38
CA LEU A 358 -11.77 6.44 13.60
C LEU A 358 -10.87 7.39 14.40
N VAL A 359 -11.44 8.32 15.17
CA VAL A 359 -10.68 9.21 16.07
C VAL A 359 -9.98 8.40 17.17
N ARG A 360 -10.71 7.47 17.82
CA ARG A 360 -10.19 6.58 18.87
C ARG A 360 -9.03 5.71 18.38
N LEU A 361 -9.18 5.09 17.21
CA LEU A 361 -8.17 4.24 16.57
C LEU A 361 -6.98 5.06 16.06
N GLY A 362 -7.25 6.23 15.48
CA GLY A 362 -6.25 7.04 14.79
C GLY A 362 -5.33 7.86 15.67
N LYS A 363 -5.79 8.24 16.88
CA LYS A 363 -5.02 9.03 17.86
C LYS A 363 -3.54 8.64 17.91
N ARG A 364 -3.24 7.37 18.16
CA ARG A 364 -1.85 6.90 18.34
C ARG A 364 -1.06 6.84 17.03
N ILE A 365 -1.72 6.64 15.89
CA ILE A 365 -1.11 6.66 14.56
C ILE A 365 -0.65 8.07 14.22
N TRP A 366 -1.50 9.07 14.47
CA TRP A 366 -1.17 10.47 14.24
C TRP A 366 -0.12 10.99 15.22
N GLU A 367 -0.21 10.67 16.52
CA GLU A 367 0.81 11.01 17.53
C GLU A 367 2.21 10.52 17.13
N ILE A 368 2.34 9.27 16.71
CA ILE A 368 3.64 8.67 16.35
C ILE A 368 4.18 9.32 15.07
N GLN A 369 3.33 9.66 14.08
CA GLN A 369 3.81 10.39 12.91
C GLN A 369 4.24 11.83 13.25
N ALA A 370 3.45 12.55 14.06
CA ALA A 370 3.75 13.92 14.48
C ALA A 370 5.11 14.00 15.19
N ARG A 371 5.29 13.20 16.25
CA ARG A 371 6.55 13.14 17.03
C ARG A 371 7.77 12.71 16.22
N ALA A 372 7.56 11.97 15.14
CA ALA A 372 8.63 11.58 14.23
C ALA A 372 8.97 12.69 13.21
N LEU A 373 8.00 13.48 12.79
CA LEU A 373 8.20 14.65 11.91
C LEU A 373 8.85 15.82 12.67
N GLU A 374 8.41 16.13 13.89
CA GLU A 374 9.06 17.12 14.79
C GLU A 374 10.57 16.88 14.91
N LYS A 375 10.98 15.61 14.92
CA LYS A 375 12.37 15.14 15.04
C LYS A 375 12.98 14.76 13.69
N ALA A 376 12.51 15.34 12.59
CA ALA A 376 13.10 15.16 11.27
C ALA A 376 14.19 16.21 11.02
N PRO A 377 15.39 15.83 10.51
CA PRO A 377 16.47 16.78 10.28
C PRO A 377 16.07 17.97 9.39
N PHE A 378 15.22 17.75 8.38
CA PHE A 378 14.72 18.83 7.52
C PHE A 378 13.84 19.83 8.28
N MET A 379 13.06 19.41 9.28
CA MET A 379 12.24 20.29 10.12
C MET A 379 13.07 21.14 11.09
N GLN A 380 14.28 20.71 11.41
CA GLN A 380 15.22 21.44 12.27
C GLN A 380 16.14 22.37 11.48
N ALA A 381 16.46 22.04 10.22
CA ALA A 381 17.31 22.87 9.37
C ALA A 381 16.76 24.30 9.19
N GLY A 382 15.44 24.44 9.00
CA GLY A 382 14.75 25.73 8.89
C GLY A 382 14.56 26.49 10.22
N GLN A 383 15.19 26.05 11.31
CA GLN A 383 15.23 26.77 12.60
C GLN A 383 16.62 27.36 12.91
N ASN A 384 17.64 27.08 12.08
CA ASN A 384 19.00 27.56 12.26
C ASN A 384 19.36 28.77 11.37
N GLU A 385 18.40 29.32 10.63
CA GLU A 385 18.52 30.65 10.00
C GLU A 385 18.23 31.74 11.06
N ASP A 386 19.09 31.80 12.08
CA ASP A 386 19.10 32.85 13.09
C ASP A 386 19.48 34.20 12.43
N PRO A 387 18.81 35.32 12.74
CA PRO A 387 18.94 36.54 11.98
C PRO A 387 20.29 37.22 12.23
N LYS A 388 21.21 37.14 11.25
CA LYS A 388 22.44 37.94 11.23
C LYS A 388 22.16 39.41 10.89
N THR A 389 21.72 40.12 11.94
CA THR A 389 22.33 41.36 12.45
C THR A 389 22.99 42.33 11.46
N GLY A 390 22.59 43.61 11.53
CA GLY A 390 23.44 44.76 11.17
C GLY A 390 22.79 45.71 10.18
#